data_AF-A0A0G4E5K0-F1
#
_entry.id   AF-A0A0G4E5K0-F1
#
_cell.length_a   1.000
_cell.length_b   1.000
_cell.length_c   1.000
_cell.angle_alpha   90.00
_cell.angle_beta   90.00
_cell.angle_gamma   90.00
#
_symmetry.space_group_name_H-M   'P 1'
#
loop_
_entity.id
_entity.type
_entity.pdbx_description
1 polymer ?
#
loop_
_entity_poly.entity_id
_entity_poly.type
_entity_poly.pdbx_seq_one_letter_code
_entity_poly.pdbx_strand_id
1 'polypeptide(L)'
;MSTKIYKGLILQDSSIEQALKHLVSIKSQCVDAAEKAAAKVCAREMAFSVDLAANFCVLGGQNQPCSSWKLMEKFDLAKVSVLGKGVRNTEWDFTFVVCLIPANGNVLATYYVESDLGYHDALLSVGFKDYHQNSIDRPEEISEDEWRSRQEAWQSALPGRTAPQSVGLTYSVVSWDDYSLVFYNPSLIQAQIPTPEVRKKSVARRLSELEVCSSQPKVPLSEIIDRILERVPLRQPDVLLGEVRIEY
;
A
#
# COMPACT_ATOMS: atom_id res chain seq x y z
N MET A 1 -0.33 16.42 -8.08
CA MET A 1 0.70 16.44 -7.00
C MET A 1 0.70 15.07 -6.36
N SER A 2 1.73 14.26 -6.60
CA SER A 2 1.90 12.93 -5.99
C SER A 2 2.95 13.06 -4.89
N THR A 3 2.50 13.23 -3.65
CA THR A 3 3.37 13.26 -2.47
C THR A 3 3.62 11.83 -2.01
N LYS A 4 4.37 11.10 -2.81
CA LYS A 4 5.01 9.86 -2.36
C LYS A 4 6.18 10.27 -1.46
N ILE A 5 6.37 9.56 -0.35
CA ILE A 5 7.42 9.88 0.62
C ILE A 5 8.78 9.72 -0.06
N TYR A 6 9.51 10.83 -0.23
CA TYR A 6 10.82 10.85 -0.87
C TYR A 6 11.86 10.32 0.11
N LYS A 7 12.31 9.09 -0.10
CA LYS A 7 13.52 8.58 0.53
C LYS A 7 14.62 8.53 -0.53
N GLY A 8 15.57 9.43 -0.38
CA GLY A 8 16.77 9.50 -1.21
C GLY A 8 17.74 8.39 -0.81
N LEU A 9 18.32 7.74 -1.81
CA LEU A 9 19.30 6.68 -1.68
C LEU A 9 20.49 6.96 -2.60
N ILE A 10 21.61 6.29 -2.32
CA ILE A 10 22.78 6.28 -3.19
C ILE A 10 23.27 4.86 -3.41
N LEU A 11 23.71 4.58 -4.63
CA LEU A 11 24.53 3.43 -4.98
C LEU A 11 25.89 3.96 -5.45
N GLN A 12 26.93 3.64 -4.67
CA GLN A 12 28.27 4.17 -4.89
C GLN A 12 28.98 3.44 -6.04
N ASP A 13 29.87 4.15 -6.74
CA ASP A 13 30.78 3.61 -7.77
C ASP A 13 30.06 2.71 -8.79
N SER A 14 28.90 3.16 -9.25
CA SER A 14 27.97 2.37 -10.04
C SER A 14 27.43 3.15 -11.23
N SER A 15 27.15 2.44 -12.31
CA SER A 15 26.42 2.95 -13.48
C SER A 15 24.91 2.72 -13.34
N ILE A 16 24.12 3.43 -14.13
CA ILE A 16 22.66 3.21 -14.24
C ILE A 16 22.34 1.77 -14.65
N GLU A 17 23.15 1.17 -15.52
CA GLU A 17 22.96 -0.23 -15.94
C GLU A 17 23.16 -1.21 -14.78
N GLN A 18 24.18 -0.99 -13.94
CA GLN A 18 24.41 -1.81 -12.75
C GLN A 18 23.27 -1.62 -11.73
N ALA A 19 22.89 -0.37 -11.45
CA ALA A 19 21.76 -0.07 -10.59
C ALA A 19 20.46 -0.73 -11.08
N LEU A 20 20.20 -0.72 -12.38
CA LEU A 20 19.05 -1.40 -12.97
C LEU A 20 19.12 -2.92 -12.77
N LYS A 21 20.28 -3.55 -12.93
CA LYS A 21 20.46 -4.98 -12.64
C LYS A 21 20.12 -5.33 -11.19
N HIS A 22 20.52 -4.49 -10.24
CA HIS A 22 20.16 -4.64 -8.82
C HIS A 22 18.64 -4.51 -8.59
N LEU A 23 17.97 -3.56 -9.26
CA LEU A 23 16.51 -3.45 -9.18
C LEU A 23 15.79 -4.66 -9.78
N VAL A 24 16.30 -5.19 -10.89
CA VAL A 24 15.74 -6.41 -11.51
C VAL A 24 15.92 -7.62 -10.59
N SER A 25 17.06 -7.75 -9.89
CA SER A 25 17.30 -8.89 -9.01
C SER A 25 16.35 -8.94 -7.81
N ILE A 26 15.83 -7.79 -7.34
CA ILE A 26 14.85 -7.73 -6.26
C ILE A 26 13.39 -7.80 -6.73
N LYS A 27 13.14 -7.80 -8.05
CA LYS A 27 11.78 -7.73 -8.58
C LYS A 27 10.90 -8.87 -8.06
N SER A 28 11.37 -10.12 -8.13
CA SER A 28 10.57 -11.28 -7.73
C SER A 28 10.08 -11.18 -6.28
N GLN A 29 10.99 -10.93 -5.32
CA GLN A 29 10.62 -10.83 -3.91
C GLN A 29 9.65 -9.67 -3.63
N CYS A 30 9.79 -8.54 -4.34
CA CYS A 30 8.89 -7.41 -4.19
C CYS A 30 7.50 -7.71 -4.79
N VAL A 31 7.44 -8.40 -5.93
CA VAL A 31 6.17 -8.84 -6.53
C VAL A 31 5.46 -9.84 -5.63
N ASP A 32 6.17 -10.81 -5.05
CA ASP A 32 5.60 -11.78 -4.11
C ASP A 32 4.99 -11.09 -2.88
N ALA A 33 5.67 -10.06 -2.36
CA ALA A 33 5.17 -9.24 -1.25
C ALA A 33 3.89 -8.48 -1.65
N ALA A 34 3.86 -7.89 -2.85
CA ALA A 34 2.69 -7.19 -3.39
C ALA A 34 1.49 -8.13 -3.61
N GLU A 35 1.71 -9.31 -4.19
CA GLU A 35 0.70 -10.34 -4.39
C GLU A 35 0.10 -10.80 -3.07
N LYS A 36 0.95 -11.04 -2.06
CA LYS A 36 0.49 -11.42 -0.72
C LYS A 36 -0.33 -10.31 -0.06
N ALA A 37 0.06 -9.05 -0.23
CA ALA A 37 -0.69 -7.90 0.29
C ALA A 37 -2.05 -7.77 -0.41
N ALA A 38 -2.10 -7.89 -1.74
CA ALA A 38 -3.34 -7.89 -2.49
C ALA A 38 -4.26 -9.06 -2.09
N ALA A 39 -3.69 -10.25 -1.89
CA ALA A 39 -4.43 -11.43 -1.43
C ALA A 39 -5.07 -11.19 -0.07
N LYS A 40 -4.37 -10.50 0.84
CA LYS A 40 -4.89 -10.11 2.16
C LYS A 40 -6.07 -9.14 2.05
N VAL A 41 -6.05 -8.21 1.09
CA VAL A 41 -7.20 -7.32 0.82
C VAL A 41 -8.38 -8.15 0.31
N CYS A 42 -8.17 -9.01 -0.68
CA CYS A 42 -9.20 -9.91 -1.21
C CYS A 42 -9.83 -10.77 -0.10
N ALA A 43 -9.01 -11.44 0.71
CA ALA A 43 -9.48 -12.29 1.79
C ALA A 43 -10.29 -11.52 2.84
N ARG A 44 -9.84 -10.32 3.20
CA ARG A 44 -10.56 -9.45 4.14
C ARG A 44 -11.92 -9.04 3.58
N GLU A 45 -11.99 -8.63 2.31
CA GLU A 45 -13.23 -8.22 1.65
C GLU A 45 -14.22 -9.37 1.50
N MET A 46 -13.76 -10.56 1.10
CA MET A 46 -14.59 -11.76 1.00
C MET A 46 -15.13 -12.17 2.37
N ALA A 47 -14.24 -12.29 3.37
CA ALA A 47 -14.63 -12.67 4.72
C ALA A 47 -15.63 -11.68 5.31
N PHE A 48 -15.35 -10.38 5.21
CA PHE A 48 -16.23 -9.34 5.70
C PHE A 48 -17.61 -9.39 5.02
N SER A 49 -17.67 -9.62 3.71
CA SER A 49 -18.95 -9.69 2.99
C SER A 49 -19.79 -10.90 3.40
N VAL A 50 -19.16 -12.06 3.57
CA VAL A 50 -19.83 -13.29 4.04
C VAL A 50 -20.34 -13.10 5.47
N ASP A 51 -19.49 -12.58 6.35
CA ASP A 51 -19.83 -12.39 7.75
C ASP A 51 -20.90 -11.32 7.92
N LEU A 52 -20.84 -10.21 7.17
CA LEU A 52 -21.88 -9.19 7.22
C LEU A 52 -23.23 -9.73 6.75
N ALA A 53 -23.26 -10.54 5.69
CA ALA A 53 -24.49 -11.17 5.21
C ALA A 53 -25.11 -12.13 6.24
N ALA A 54 -24.30 -12.78 7.08
CA ALA A 54 -24.78 -13.63 8.17
C ALA A 54 -25.40 -12.85 9.34
N ASN A 55 -25.06 -11.57 9.51
CA ASN A 55 -25.51 -10.74 10.63
C ASN A 55 -26.49 -9.63 10.25
N PHE A 56 -26.60 -9.30 8.95
CA PHE A 56 -27.37 -8.15 8.48
C PHE A 56 -27.94 -8.39 7.08
N CYS A 57 -29.22 -8.08 6.91
CA CYS A 57 -29.92 -8.13 5.64
C CYS A 57 -30.77 -6.86 5.46
N VAL A 58 -30.68 -6.24 4.28
CA VAL A 58 -31.54 -5.12 3.90
C VAL A 58 -32.80 -5.68 3.25
N LEU A 59 -33.99 -5.25 3.71
CA LEU A 59 -35.26 -5.65 3.11
C LEU A 59 -35.29 -5.28 1.61
N GLY A 60 -35.53 -6.27 0.76
CA GLY A 60 -35.54 -6.10 -0.70
C GLY A 60 -34.14 -6.03 -1.35
N GLY A 61 -33.06 -6.07 -0.56
CA GLY A 61 -31.69 -6.14 -1.05
C GLY A 61 -31.23 -7.59 -1.22
N GLN A 62 -30.54 -7.89 -2.31
CA GLN A 62 -29.75 -9.11 -2.39
C GLN A 62 -28.39 -8.86 -1.73
N ASN A 63 -28.23 -9.25 -0.46
CA ASN A 63 -26.92 -9.30 0.19
C ASN A 63 -26.16 -10.54 -0.32
N GLN A 64 -25.75 -10.51 -1.59
CA GLN A 64 -24.86 -11.53 -2.13
C GLN A 64 -23.44 -11.31 -1.59
N PRO A 65 -22.77 -12.36 -1.09
CA PRO A 65 -21.36 -12.29 -0.75
C PRO A 65 -20.51 -11.75 -1.91
N CYS A 66 -19.44 -11.04 -1.58
CA CYS A 66 -18.50 -10.49 -2.55
C CYS A 66 -17.88 -11.62 -3.38
N SER A 67 -18.18 -11.64 -4.68
CA SER A 67 -17.59 -12.57 -5.63
C SER A 67 -16.19 -12.13 -6.05
N SER A 68 -15.41 -13.07 -6.59
CA SER A 68 -14.10 -12.80 -7.20
C SER A 68 -14.19 -11.70 -8.28
N TRP A 69 -15.24 -11.72 -9.09
CA TRP A 69 -15.51 -10.69 -10.10
C TRP A 69 -15.65 -9.29 -9.49
N LYS A 70 -16.39 -9.15 -8.39
CA LYS A 70 -16.58 -7.87 -7.71
C LYS A 70 -15.27 -7.33 -7.11
N LEU A 71 -14.34 -8.20 -6.73
CA LEU A 71 -13.00 -7.78 -6.31
C LEU A 71 -12.16 -7.27 -7.49
N MET A 72 -12.21 -7.96 -8.63
CA MET A 72 -11.55 -7.50 -9.85
C MET A 72 -12.08 -6.12 -10.26
N GLU A 73 -13.41 -5.90 -10.21
CA GLU A 73 -14.00 -4.58 -10.47
C GLU A 73 -13.48 -3.50 -9.51
N LYS A 74 -13.41 -3.79 -8.20
CA LYS A 74 -12.85 -2.85 -7.21
C LYS A 74 -11.39 -2.52 -7.49
N PHE A 75 -10.61 -3.52 -7.86
CA PHE A 75 -9.21 -3.36 -8.22
C PHE A 75 -9.03 -2.51 -9.48
N ASP A 76 -9.80 -2.78 -10.54
CA ASP A 76 -9.75 -2.00 -11.77
C ASP A 76 -10.16 -0.55 -11.55
N LEU A 77 -11.21 -0.32 -10.74
CA LEU A 77 -11.61 1.03 -10.34
C LEU A 77 -10.50 1.75 -9.55
N ALA A 78 -9.80 1.04 -8.66
CA ALA A 78 -8.65 1.58 -7.94
C ALA A 78 -7.50 1.93 -8.89
N LYS A 79 -7.13 1.01 -9.78
CA LYS A 79 -6.10 1.18 -10.81
C LYS A 79 -6.40 2.39 -11.70
N VAL A 80 -7.63 2.51 -12.23
CA VAL A 80 -8.06 3.65 -13.06
C VAL A 80 -8.03 4.96 -12.27
N SER A 81 -8.42 4.94 -10.99
CA SER A 81 -8.39 6.15 -10.15
C SER A 81 -6.96 6.64 -9.89
N VAL A 82 -6.03 5.71 -9.63
CA VAL A 82 -4.61 6.03 -9.41
C VAL A 82 -3.95 6.48 -10.71
N LEU A 83 -4.02 5.68 -11.77
CA LEU A 83 -3.31 5.95 -13.02
C LEU A 83 -3.96 7.07 -13.85
N GLY A 84 -5.30 7.11 -13.89
CA GLY A 84 -6.05 8.05 -14.72
C GLY A 84 -6.36 9.38 -14.03
N LYS A 85 -6.62 9.37 -12.73
CA LYS A 85 -7.04 10.58 -11.98
C LYS A 85 -5.97 11.08 -11.00
N GLY A 86 -4.88 10.33 -10.80
CA GLY A 86 -3.84 10.68 -9.82
C GLY A 86 -4.35 10.64 -8.37
N VAL A 87 -5.42 9.90 -8.10
CA VAL A 87 -6.00 9.77 -6.76
C VAL A 87 -5.29 8.62 -6.04
N ARG A 88 -4.69 8.90 -4.89
CA ARG A 88 -3.96 7.90 -4.10
C ARG A 88 -4.92 6.83 -3.59
N ASN A 89 -4.44 5.58 -3.52
CA ASN A 89 -5.21 4.47 -2.98
C ASN A 89 -4.31 3.59 -2.10
N THR A 90 -4.37 3.78 -0.78
CA THR A 90 -3.53 3.03 0.17
C THR A 90 -3.96 1.57 0.35
N GLU A 91 -5.15 1.21 -0.14
CA GLU A 91 -5.70 -0.14 0.01
C GLU A 91 -5.25 -1.08 -1.10
N TRP A 92 -5.08 -0.58 -2.32
CA TRP A 92 -4.76 -1.39 -3.49
C TRP A 92 -3.45 -1.01 -4.18
N ASP A 93 -2.90 0.20 -3.96
CA ASP A 93 -1.66 0.62 -4.59
C ASP A 93 -0.44 0.04 -3.87
N PHE A 94 -0.01 -1.14 -4.32
CA PHE A 94 1.24 -1.79 -3.89
C PHE A 94 2.39 -1.54 -4.87
N THR A 95 2.26 -0.55 -5.76
CA THR A 95 3.30 -0.27 -6.75
C THR A 95 4.58 0.21 -6.10
N PHE A 96 5.69 -0.15 -6.73
CA PHE A 96 7.02 0.20 -6.28
C PHE A 96 7.85 0.67 -7.47
N VAL A 97 8.14 1.97 -7.47
CA VAL A 97 8.84 2.63 -8.57
C VAL A 97 10.10 3.28 -8.03
N VAL A 98 11.20 3.12 -8.74
CA VAL A 98 12.50 3.71 -8.40
C VAL A 98 12.99 4.54 -9.58
N CYS A 99 13.38 5.78 -9.32
CA CYS A 99 14.02 6.66 -10.29
C CYS A 99 15.52 6.70 -9.99
N LEU A 100 16.33 6.26 -10.96
CA LEU A 100 17.78 6.21 -10.92
C LEU A 100 18.36 7.44 -11.62
N ILE A 101 19.16 8.24 -10.92
CA ILE A 101 19.68 9.51 -11.40
C ILE A 101 21.21 9.42 -11.41
N PRO A 102 21.87 9.62 -12.56
CA PRO A 102 23.32 9.57 -12.64
C PRO A 102 23.95 10.75 -11.87
N ALA A 103 24.98 10.47 -11.07
CA ALA A 103 25.65 11.48 -10.24
C ALA A 103 27.15 11.19 -10.10
N ASN A 104 27.97 11.70 -11.04
CA ASN A 104 29.44 11.70 -10.99
C ASN A 104 30.08 10.38 -10.51
N GLY A 105 29.82 9.28 -11.23
CA GLY A 105 30.33 7.95 -10.90
C GLY A 105 29.48 7.17 -9.89
N ASN A 106 28.48 7.80 -9.29
CA ASN A 106 27.47 7.18 -8.45
C ASN A 106 26.09 7.22 -9.12
N VAL A 107 25.14 6.51 -8.54
CA VAL A 107 23.71 6.62 -8.88
C VAL A 107 22.94 7.05 -7.64
N LEU A 108 22.29 8.21 -7.72
CA LEU A 108 21.29 8.60 -6.75
C LEU A 108 19.97 7.92 -7.09
N ALA A 109 19.16 7.59 -6.10
CA ALA A 109 17.86 6.99 -6.33
C ALA A 109 16.79 7.63 -5.46
N THR A 110 15.62 7.84 -6.04
CA THR A 110 14.41 8.22 -5.33
C THR A 110 13.38 7.14 -5.58
N TYR A 111 12.76 6.60 -4.54
CA TYR A 111 11.72 5.61 -4.71
C TYR A 111 10.35 6.09 -4.21
N TYR A 112 9.33 5.39 -4.70
CA TYR A 112 7.96 5.85 -4.75
C TYR A 112 7.02 4.71 -4.40
N VAL A 113 6.40 4.79 -3.21
CA VAL A 113 5.51 3.75 -2.68
C VAL A 113 4.38 4.36 -1.85
N GLU A 114 3.19 3.75 -1.86
CA GLU A 114 2.08 4.08 -0.94
C GLU A 114 2.12 3.22 0.34
N SER A 115 2.41 1.93 0.20
CA SER A 115 2.60 0.98 1.31
C SER A 115 3.95 0.28 1.21
N ASP A 116 4.88 0.54 2.13
CA ASP A 116 6.17 -0.15 2.17
C ASP A 116 6.00 -1.58 2.72
N LEU A 117 6.14 -2.58 1.83
CA LEU A 117 5.99 -4.00 2.16
C LEU A 117 7.33 -4.69 2.45
N GLY A 118 8.37 -3.91 2.78
CA GLY A 118 9.77 -4.37 2.87
C GLY A 118 10.59 -4.01 1.62
N TYR A 119 10.08 -3.09 0.79
CA TYR A 119 10.75 -2.66 -0.44
C TYR A 119 12.00 -1.84 -0.14
N HIS A 120 11.98 -1.09 0.96
CA HIS A 120 13.17 -0.37 1.42
C HIS A 120 14.30 -1.34 1.80
N ASP A 121 14.00 -2.35 2.63
CA ASP A 121 14.98 -3.37 3.01
C ASP A 121 15.50 -4.14 1.78
N ALA A 122 14.63 -4.40 0.81
CA ALA A 122 15.03 -4.98 -0.47
C ALA A 122 16.05 -4.11 -1.22
N LEU A 123 15.87 -2.79 -1.24
CA LEU A 123 16.87 -1.87 -1.84
C LEU A 123 18.20 -1.90 -1.09
N LEU A 124 18.16 -1.84 0.25
CA LEU A 124 19.35 -1.89 1.07
C LEU A 124 20.12 -3.21 0.87
N SER A 125 19.40 -4.32 0.69
CA SER A 125 19.99 -5.65 0.48
C SER A 125 20.83 -5.77 -0.80
N VAL A 126 20.59 -4.91 -1.79
CA VAL A 126 21.34 -4.87 -3.06
C VAL A 126 22.31 -3.70 -3.16
N GLY A 127 22.67 -3.10 -2.02
CA GLY A 127 23.78 -2.16 -1.91
C GLY A 127 23.39 -0.68 -1.96
N PHE A 128 22.10 -0.35 -2.11
CA PHE A 128 21.67 1.03 -1.88
C PHE A 128 21.87 1.41 -0.42
N LYS A 129 22.20 2.68 -0.17
CA LYS A 129 22.35 3.25 1.17
C LYS A 129 21.46 4.47 1.32
N ASP A 130 20.99 4.72 2.53
CA ASP A 130 20.24 5.92 2.85
C ASP A 130 21.06 7.19 2.58
N TYR A 131 20.54 7.98 1.66
CA TYR A 131 21.16 9.21 1.18
C TYR A 131 20.10 10.29 1.04
N HIS A 132 19.52 10.64 2.19
CA HIS A 132 18.39 11.55 2.26
C HIS A 132 18.67 12.88 1.55
N GLN A 133 17.64 13.39 0.90
CA GLN A 133 17.60 14.74 0.38
C GLN A 133 17.34 15.72 1.54
N ASN A 134 17.66 17.00 1.36
CA ASN A 134 17.41 18.08 2.34
C ASN A 134 15.92 18.39 2.62
N SER A 135 15.02 17.45 2.33
CA SER A 135 13.60 17.52 2.68
C SER A 135 13.32 17.05 4.11
N ILE A 136 14.35 16.62 4.85
CA ILE A 136 14.28 16.21 6.25
C ILE A 136 15.35 16.94 7.05
N ASP A 137 15.17 16.99 8.38
CA ASP A 137 16.22 17.46 9.29
C ASP A 137 17.44 16.51 9.24
N ARG A 138 18.63 17.06 9.47
CA ARG A 138 19.88 16.30 9.50
C ARG A 138 19.81 15.26 10.63
N PRO A 139 20.03 13.96 10.34
CA PRO A 139 20.19 12.95 11.39
C PRO A 139 21.38 13.24 12.29
N GLU A 140 21.26 12.96 13.59
CA GLU A 140 22.32 13.23 14.58
C GLU A 140 23.65 12.52 14.26
N GLU A 141 23.57 11.35 13.64
CA GLU A 141 24.69 10.50 13.27
C GLU A 141 25.49 11.02 12.06
N ILE A 142 24.94 11.94 11.27
CA ILE A 142 25.55 12.48 10.06
C ILE A 142 26.21 13.82 10.37
N SER A 143 27.49 13.98 10.03
CA SER A 143 28.18 15.26 10.21
C SER A 143 27.61 16.38 9.35
N GLU A 144 27.78 17.65 9.76
CA GLU A 144 27.36 18.81 8.94
C GLU A 144 28.04 18.84 7.57
N ASP A 145 29.33 18.51 7.51
CA ASP A 145 30.10 18.49 6.26
C ASP A 145 29.58 17.43 5.30
N GLU A 146 29.30 16.22 5.82
CA GLU A 146 28.69 15.17 5.02
C GLU A 146 27.29 15.59 4.55
N TRP A 147 26.46 16.12 5.44
CA TRP A 147 25.10 16.57 5.12
C TRP A 147 25.10 17.61 4.00
N ARG A 148 26.00 18.59 4.06
CA ARG A 148 26.20 19.59 3.01
C ARG A 148 26.69 18.96 1.71
N SER A 149 27.60 17.99 1.77
CA SER A 149 28.02 17.26 0.58
C SER A 149 26.85 16.51 -0.08
N ARG A 150 25.94 15.91 0.70
CA ARG A 150 24.71 15.29 0.18
C ARG A 150 23.82 16.30 -0.51
N GLN A 151 23.64 17.48 0.08
CA GLN A 151 22.89 18.56 -0.53
C GLN A 151 23.46 18.95 -1.89
N GLU A 152 24.78 19.16 -1.97
CA GLU A 152 25.46 19.56 -3.20
C GLU A 152 25.33 18.49 -4.28
N ALA A 153 25.45 17.20 -3.92
CA ALA A 153 25.24 16.09 -4.84
C ALA A 153 23.80 16.06 -5.39
N TRP A 154 22.79 16.18 -4.52
CA TRP A 154 21.39 16.23 -4.94
C TRP A 154 21.07 17.46 -5.79
N GLN A 155 21.59 18.65 -5.44
CA GLN A 155 21.39 19.87 -6.22
C GLN A 155 22.07 19.80 -7.59
N SER A 156 23.25 19.19 -7.68
CA SER A 156 23.93 18.99 -8.95
C SER A 156 23.17 18.00 -9.85
N ALA A 157 22.62 16.94 -9.28
CA ALA A 157 21.89 15.92 -10.02
C ALA A 157 20.46 16.37 -10.39
N LEU A 158 19.83 17.18 -9.53
CA LEU A 158 18.48 17.73 -9.70
C LEU A 158 18.50 19.27 -9.59
N PRO A 159 19.03 19.98 -10.61
CA PRO A 159 19.14 21.43 -10.55
C PRO A 159 17.75 22.10 -10.52
N GLY A 160 17.54 23.00 -9.56
CA GLY A 160 16.32 23.80 -9.45
C GLY A 160 15.07 22.98 -9.09
N ARG A 161 14.06 23.00 -9.97
CA ARG A 161 12.78 22.28 -9.79
C ARG A 161 12.63 21.11 -10.76
N THR A 162 13.75 20.58 -11.23
CA THR A 162 13.78 19.48 -12.19
C THR A 162 13.20 18.23 -11.55
N ALA A 163 12.23 17.60 -12.22
CA ALA A 163 11.62 16.38 -11.71
C ALA A 163 12.61 15.21 -11.86
N PRO A 164 12.76 14.31 -10.86
CA PRO A 164 13.65 13.14 -10.95
C PRO A 164 13.55 12.38 -12.28
N GLN A 165 12.32 12.11 -12.71
CA GLN A 165 12.00 11.41 -13.96
C GLN A 165 12.45 12.13 -15.26
N SER A 166 12.87 13.39 -15.20
CA SER A 166 13.33 14.16 -16.37
C SER A 166 14.84 14.09 -16.58
N VAL A 167 15.60 13.64 -15.59
CA VAL A 167 17.06 13.50 -15.64
C VAL A 167 17.55 12.10 -15.29
N GLY A 168 16.64 11.24 -14.84
CA GLY A 168 16.91 9.86 -14.46
C GLY A 168 16.12 8.84 -15.27
N LEU A 169 16.46 7.57 -15.04
CA LEU A 169 15.72 6.41 -15.54
C LEU A 169 14.74 5.95 -14.47
N THR A 170 13.44 5.96 -14.80
CA THR A 170 12.40 5.42 -13.92
C THR A 170 12.13 3.96 -14.25
N TYR A 171 12.22 3.10 -13.23
CA TYR A 171 11.94 1.68 -13.33
C TYR A 171 10.81 1.28 -12.38
N SER A 172 9.80 0.60 -12.90
CA SER A 172 8.73 0.00 -12.11
C SER A 172 9.15 -1.39 -11.67
N VAL A 173 9.62 -1.52 -10.43
CA VAL A 173 9.96 -2.82 -9.82
C VAL A 173 8.69 -3.65 -9.65
N VAL A 174 7.63 -3.02 -9.14
CA VAL A 174 6.29 -3.62 -9.03
C VAL A 174 5.26 -2.69 -9.67
N SER A 175 4.57 -3.20 -10.69
CA SER A 175 3.45 -2.55 -11.37
C SER A 175 2.12 -3.19 -10.97
N TRP A 176 1.01 -2.54 -11.29
CA TRP A 176 -0.35 -3.08 -11.09
C TRP A 176 -0.55 -4.44 -11.76
N ASP A 177 0.06 -4.65 -12.93
CA ASP A 177 -0.10 -5.89 -13.68
C ASP A 177 0.66 -7.05 -13.01
N ASP A 178 1.80 -6.77 -12.37
CA ASP A 178 2.63 -7.79 -11.72
C ASP A 178 1.89 -8.54 -10.61
N TYR A 179 0.99 -7.90 -9.85
CA TYR A 179 0.22 -8.54 -8.76
C TYR A 179 -1.26 -8.75 -9.09
N SER A 180 -1.69 -8.47 -10.32
CA SER A 180 -3.07 -8.70 -10.77
C SER A 180 -3.42 -10.20 -10.83
N LEU A 181 -2.42 -11.07 -10.95
CA LEU A 181 -2.63 -12.52 -11.01
C LEU A 181 -3.15 -13.11 -9.69
N VAL A 182 -3.11 -12.34 -8.60
CA VAL A 182 -3.66 -12.74 -7.30
C VAL A 182 -5.12 -13.20 -7.40
N PHE A 183 -5.91 -12.59 -8.29
CA PHE A 183 -7.31 -12.95 -8.46
C PHE A 183 -7.50 -14.35 -9.01
N TYR A 184 -6.47 -14.96 -9.61
CA TYR A 184 -6.45 -16.32 -10.14
C TYR A 184 -5.75 -17.32 -9.21
N ASN A 185 -5.40 -16.90 -7.99
CA ASN A 185 -4.73 -17.73 -6.99
C ASN A 185 -5.60 -17.90 -5.73
N PRO A 186 -6.57 -18.82 -5.73
CA PRO A 186 -7.54 -18.95 -4.63
C PRO A 186 -6.84 -19.45 -3.35
N SER A 187 -5.83 -20.30 -3.48
CA SER A 187 -5.06 -20.84 -2.36
C SER A 187 -4.32 -19.73 -1.60
N LEU A 188 -3.74 -18.76 -2.32
CA LEU A 188 -3.07 -17.63 -1.69
C LEU A 188 -4.08 -16.74 -0.95
N ILE A 189 -5.23 -16.44 -1.54
CA ILE A 189 -6.28 -15.65 -0.88
C ILE A 189 -6.78 -16.40 0.35
N GLN A 190 -7.07 -17.71 0.24
CA GLN A 190 -7.54 -18.52 1.36
C GLN A 190 -6.55 -18.53 2.53
N ALA A 191 -5.25 -18.61 2.23
CA ALA A 191 -4.19 -18.55 3.23
C ALA A 191 -4.09 -17.18 3.94
N GLN A 192 -4.69 -16.11 3.39
CA GLN A 192 -4.72 -14.77 3.98
C GLN A 192 -6.04 -14.44 4.68
N ILE A 193 -6.98 -15.39 4.85
CA ILE A 193 -8.23 -15.17 5.59
C ILE A 193 -7.90 -14.66 7.00
N PRO A 194 -8.46 -13.51 7.44
CA PRO A 194 -8.17 -12.98 8.76
C PRO A 194 -8.66 -13.91 9.87
N THR A 195 -8.05 -13.81 11.06
CA THR A 195 -8.45 -14.62 12.21
C THR A 195 -9.91 -14.33 12.61
N PRO A 196 -10.59 -15.29 13.27
CA PRO A 196 -11.96 -15.11 13.76
C PRO A 196 -12.15 -13.82 14.57
N GLU A 197 -11.18 -13.45 15.41
CA GLU A 197 -11.26 -12.25 16.26
C GLU A 197 -11.28 -10.96 15.41
N VAL A 198 -10.40 -10.88 14.40
CA VAL A 198 -10.33 -9.73 13.48
C VAL A 198 -11.61 -9.63 12.65
N ARG A 199 -12.13 -10.76 12.18
CA ARG A 199 -13.40 -10.84 11.43
C ARG A 199 -14.57 -10.35 12.28
N LYS A 200 -14.73 -10.90 13.48
CA LYS A 200 -15.79 -10.51 14.42
C LYS A 200 -15.74 -9.02 14.75
N LYS A 201 -14.54 -8.49 15.06
CA LYS A 201 -14.36 -7.07 15.36
C LYS A 201 -14.76 -6.16 14.19
N SER A 202 -14.41 -6.56 12.95
CA SER A 202 -14.72 -5.78 11.75
C SER A 202 -16.22 -5.69 11.50
N VAL A 203 -16.95 -6.80 11.63
CA VAL A 203 -18.41 -6.82 11.48
C VAL A 203 -19.11 -6.12 12.65
N ALA A 204 -18.67 -6.35 13.89
CA ALA A 204 -19.22 -5.65 15.06
C ALA A 204 -19.15 -4.14 14.87
N ARG A 205 -17.99 -3.62 14.43
CA ARG A 205 -17.83 -2.20 14.09
C ARG A 205 -18.84 -1.75 13.04
N ARG A 206 -18.99 -2.49 11.93
CA ARG A 206 -19.93 -2.11 10.87
C ARG A 206 -21.38 -2.07 11.35
N LEU A 207 -21.80 -3.04 12.14
CA LEU A 207 -23.16 -3.08 12.69
C LEU A 207 -23.38 -1.92 13.68
N SER A 208 -22.39 -1.60 14.52
CA SER A 208 -22.45 -0.43 15.40
C SER A 208 -22.53 0.89 14.62
N GLU A 209 -21.77 1.03 13.51
CA GLU A 209 -21.87 2.16 12.60
C GLU A 209 -23.30 2.31 12.05
N LEU A 210 -23.90 1.22 11.56
CA LEU A 210 -25.26 1.23 11.00
C LEU A 210 -26.31 1.68 12.04
N GLU A 211 -26.20 1.21 13.27
CA GLU A 211 -27.12 1.56 14.36
C GLU A 211 -26.96 2.99 14.86
N VAL A 212 -25.73 3.48 14.97
CA VAL A 212 -25.51 4.87 15.40
C VAL A 212 -25.99 5.81 14.29
N CYS A 213 -25.66 5.53 13.02
CA CYS A 213 -26.08 6.36 11.90
C CYS A 213 -27.59 6.34 11.65
N SER A 214 -28.28 5.23 11.91
CA SER A 214 -29.75 5.16 11.77
C SER A 214 -30.48 6.11 12.74
N SER A 215 -29.86 6.42 13.89
CA SER A 215 -30.41 7.38 14.86
C SER A 215 -30.23 8.85 14.46
N GLN A 216 -29.56 9.13 13.33
CA GLN A 216 -29.24 10.49 12.82
C GLN A 216 -28.79 11.46 13.93
N PRO A 217 -27.74 11.12 14.70
CA PRO A 217 -27.38 11.88 15.87
C PRO A 217 -26.85 13.26 15.46
N LYS A 218 -27.40 14.31 16.05
CA LYS A 218 -26.95 15.70 15.85
C LYS A 218 -25.75 16.05 16.75
N VAL A 219 -24.74 15.18 16.73
CA VAL A 219 -23.53 15.31 17.56
C VAL A 219 -22.28 15.37 16.67
N PRO A 220 -21.16 15.90 17.17
CA PRO A 220 -19.90 15.92 16.43
C PRO A 220 -19.44 14.51 16.02
N LEU A 221 -18.67 14.43 14.93
CA LEU A 221 -18.15 13.16 14.41
C LEU A 221 -17.30 12.40 15.44
N SER A 222 -16.54 13.10 16.29
CA SER A 222 -15.75 12.48 17.36
C SER A 222 -16.63 11.68 18.32
N GLU A 223 -17.76 12.25 18.73
CA GLU A 223 -18.69 11.58 19.64
C GLU A 223 -19.40 10.40 18.96
N ILE A 224 -19.67 10.50 17.66
CA ILE A 224 -20.17 9.36 16.87
C ILE A 224 -19.15 8.22 16.89
N ILE A 225 -17.86 8.52 16.70
CA ILE A 225 -16.78 7.53 16.73
C ILE A 225 -16.67 6.89 18.13
N ASP A 226 -16.70 7.68 19.20
CA ASP A 226 -16.62 7.17 20.57
C ASP A 226 -17.77 6.22 20.87
N ARG A 227 -19.01 6.59 20.52
CA ARG A 227 -20.19 5.73 20.66
C ARG A 227 -20.08 4.43 19.87
N ILE A 228 -19.46 4.45 18.69
CA ILE A 228 -19.20 3.23 17.91
C ILE A 228 -18.20 2.35 18.67
N LEU A 229 -17.07 2.93 19.11
CA LEU A 229 -16.00 2.20 19.78
C LEU A 229 -16.44 1.55 21.10
N GLU A 230 -17.32 2.20 21.85
CA GLU A 230 -17.93 1.65 23.08
C GLU A 230 -18.83 0.44 22.79
N ARG A 231 -19.51 0.41 21.64
CA ARG A 231 -20.43 -0.67 21.26
C ARG A 231 -19.74 -1.88 20.64
N VAL A 232 -18.58 -1.69 19.98
CA VAL A 232 -17.84 -2.79 19.34
C VAL A 232 -17.58 -3.97 20.29
N PRO A 233 -16.98 -3.80 21.49
CA PRO A 233 -16.69 -4.93 22.37
C PRO A 233 -17.95 -5.61 22.91
N LEU A 234 -19.06 -4.87 23.05
CA LEU A 234 -20.34 -5.44 23.48
C LEU A 234 -20.96 -6.33 22.40
N ARG A 235 -20.78 -5.97 21.13
CA ARG A 235 -21.36 -6.68 19.99
C ARG A 235 -20.51 -7.84 19.49
N GLN A 236 -19.20 -7.75 19.66
CA GLN A 236 -18.25 -8.72 19.13
C GLN A 236 -18.55 -10.19 19.50
N PRO A 237 -19.00 -10.53 20.72
CA PRO A 237 -19.33 -11.92 21.08
C PRO A 237 -20.44 -12.53 20.22
N ASP A 238 -21.45 -11.72 19.85
CA ASP A 238 -22.67 -12.14 19.16
C ASP A 238 -22.51 -12.21 17.63
N VAL A 239 -21.36 -11.77 17.10
CA VAL A 239 -21.12 -11.82 15.66
C VAL A 239 -20.98 -13.26 15.18
N LEU A 240 -21.84 -13.62 14.23
CA LEU A 240 -21.78 -14.87 13.48
C LEU A 240 -20.71 -14.77 12.39
N LEU A 241 -19.93 -15.83 12.20
CA LEU A 241 -18.97 -15.94 11.11
C LEU A 241 -19.49 -16.95 10.09
N GLY A 242 -19.48 -16.60 8.82
CA GLY A 242 -19.81 -17.52 7.74
C GLY A 242 -18.59 -18.26 7.22
N GLU A 243 -18.83 -19.31 6.45
CA GLU A 243 -17.78 -20.06 5.75
C GLU A 243 -17.32 -19.27 4.52
N VAL A 244 -16.02 -18.95 4.45
CA VAL A 244 -15.45 -18.24 3.31
C VAL A 244 -15.01 -19.27 2.29
N ARG A 245 -15.74 -19.36 1.16
CA ARG A 245 -15.36 -20.19 0.01
C ARG A 245 -14.89 -19.29 -1.12
N ILE A 246 -13.79 -19.69 -1.75
CA ILE A 246 -13.20 -18.99 -2.89
C ILE A 246 -13.40 -19.90 -4.08
N GLU A 247 -14.43 -19.60 -4.87
CA GLU A 247 -14.82 -20.35 -6.07
C GLU A 247 -14.74 -19.40 -7.29
N TYR A 248 -14.47 -19.98 -8.46
CA TYR A 248 -14.45 -19.28 -9.76
C TYR A 248 -15.74 -19.54 -10.53
#